data_AF-A3J0K7-F1
#
_entry.id   AF-A3J0K7-F1
#
_cell.length_a   1.000
_cell.length_b   1.000
_cell.length_c   1.000
_cell.angle_alpha   90.00
_cell.angle_beta   90.00
_cell.angle_gamma   90.00
#
_symmetry.space_group_name_H-M   'P 1'
#
loop_
_entity.id
_entity.type
_entity.pdbx_description
1 polymer ?
#
loop_
_entity_poly.entity_id
_entity_poly.type
_entity_poly.pdbx_seq_one_letter_code
_entity_poly.pdbx_strand_id
1 'polypeptide(L)'
;MKYLFLFLKYYIYGLLTAFVMVVLIHIYGFFIDSFYAFYDYKISITTASITAIPLGINFWVIDYLSKPLKFKNPSIMYAMNGAFYYWVGMLFSIVTLILILFCFHIFKFFGYYNLLDNLIFQIAFIMGIPVSIVLKKLNFLDN
;
A
#
# COMPACT_ATOMS: atom_id res chain seq x y z
N MET A 1 -1.92 -19.36 -19.19
CA MET A 1 -2.05 -20.30 -18.05
C MET A 1 -1.10 -19.96 -16.89
N LYS A 2 0.23 -20.03 -17.07
CA LYS A 2 1.20 -19.80 -15.96
C LYS A 2 1.05 -18.45 -15.23
N TYR A 3 0.88 -17.34 -15.96
CA TYR A 3 0.70 -16.01 -15.37
C TYR A 3 -0.64 -15.84 -14.63
N LEU A 4 -1.71 -16.48 -15.13
CA LEU A 4 -3.03 -16.49 -14.49
C LEU A 4 -2.94 -17.21 -13.13
N PHE A 5 -2.30 -18.37 -13.08
CA PHE A 5 -2.06 -19.11 -11.83
C PHE A 5 -1.24 -18.30 -10.83
N LEU A 6 -0.22 -17.59 -11.32
CA LEU A 6 0.62 -16.74 -10.49
C LEU A 6 -0.19 -15.58 -9.89
N PHE A 7 -0.99 -14.89 -10.72
CA PHE A 7 -1.90 -13.84 -10.27
C PHE A 7 -2.89 -14.38 -9.23
N LEU A 8 -3.55 -15.52 -9.51
CA LEU A 8 -4.53 -16.11 -8.62
C LEU A 8 -3.92 -16.47 -7.26
N LYS A 9 -2.70 -17.01 -7.25
CA LYS A 9 -1.95 -17.35 -6.03
C LYS A 9 -1.80 -16.13 -5.12
N TYR A 10 -1.27 -15.02 -5.64
CA TYR A 10 -1.04 -13.84 -4.80
C TYR A 10 -2.33 -13.07 -4.51
N TYR A 11 -3.30 -13.07 -5.41
CA TYR A 11 -4.64 -12.55 -5.13
C TYR A 11 -5.28 -13.28 -3.94
N ILE A 12 -5.17 -14.61 -3.87
CA ILE A 12 -5.68 -15.39 -2.73
C ILE A 12 -4.96 -15.01 -1.43
N TYR A 13 -3.64 -14.80 -1.45
CA TYR A 13 -2.91 -14.31 -0.28
C TYR A 13 -3.33 -12.90 0.15
N GLY A 14 -3.53 -12.02 -0.83
CA GLY A 14 -4.08 -10.69 -0.60
C GLY A 14 -5.48 -10.74 0.02
N LEU A 15 -6.34 -11.62 -0.50
CA LEU A 15 -7.72 -11.82 -0.05
C LEU A 15 -7.78 -12.36 1.38
N LEU A 16 -6.98 -13.38 1.70
CA LEU A 16 -6.89 -13.93 3.06
C LEU A 16 -6.45 -12.85 4.06
N THR A 17 -5.44 -12.06 3.69
CA THR A 17 -4.92 -11.00 4.54
C THR A 17 -5.93 -9.86 4.71
N ALA A 18 -6.60 -9.46 3.62
CA ALA A 18 -7.68 -8.47 3.65
C ALA A 18 -8.85 -8.93 4.53
N PHE A 19 -9.23 -10.20 4.43
CA PHE A 19 -10.29 -10.78 5.23
C PHE A 19 -9.94 -10.76 6.72
N VAL A 20 -8.72 -11.15 7.10
CA VAL A 20 -8.23 -11.04 8.48
C VAL A 20 -8.28 -9.59 8.97
N MET A 21 -7.84 -8.64 8.16
CA MET A 21 -7.90 -7.21 8.53
C MET A 21 -9.33 -6.72 8.73
N VAL A 22 -10.26 -7.09 7.86
CA VAL A 22 -11.67 -6.73 8.01
C VAL A 22 -12.26 -7.32 9.28
N VAL A 23 -11.95 -8.57 9.62
CA VAL A 23 -12.36 -9.20 10.88
C VAL A 23 -11.80 -8.44 12.09
N LEU A 24 -10.52 -8.06 12.07
CA LEU A 24 -9.90 -7.29 13.16
C LEU A 24 -10.55 -5.90 13.31
N ILE A 25 -10.87 -5.23 12.20
CA ILE A 25 -11.57 -3.95 12.20
C ILE A 25 -12.97 -4.08 12.80
N HIS A 26 -13.70 -5.18 12.50
CA HIS A 26 -15.01 -5.42 13.10
C HIS A 26 -14.93 -5.71 14.60
N ILE A 27 -13.94 -6.50 15.03
CA ILE A 27 -13.68 -6.76 16.46
C ILE A 27 -13.38 -5.43 17.17
N TYR A 28 -12.48 -4.62 16.60
CA TYR A 28 -12.19 -3.28 17.12
C TYR A 28 -13.44 -2.41 17.18
N GLY A 29 -14.23 -2.39 16.11
CA GLY A 29 -15.45 -1.60 16.04
C GLY A 29 -16.53 -2.05 17.02
N PHE A 30 -16.56 -3.34 17.37
CA PHE A 30 -17.47 -3.88 18.38
C PHE A 30 -17.08 -3.47 19.81
N PHE A 31 -15.78 -3.47 20.13
CA PHE A 31 -15.31 -3.22 21.50
C PHE A 31 -14.99 -1.75 21.81
N ILE A 32 -14.61 -0.95 20.81
CA ILE A 32 -14.02 0.38 21.03
C ILE A 32 -14.84 1.48 20.33
N ASP A 33 -15.09 1.34 19.03
CA ASP A 33 -15.73 2.40 18.24
C ASP A 33 -16.66 1.88 17.14
N SER A 34 -17.96 2.03 17.36
CA SER A 34 -19.01 1.53 16.45
C SER A 34 -18.97 2.13 15.05
N PHE A 35 -18.23 3.23 14.82
CA PHE A 35 -18.03 3.78 13.47
C PHE A 35 -17.40 2.76 12.51
N TYR A 36 -16.52 1.90 13.02
CA TYR A 36 -15.79 0.91 12.23
C TYR A 36 -16.48 -0.46 12.13
N ALA A 37 -17.61 -0.64 12.83
CA ALA A 37 -18.46 -1.82 12.65
C ALA A 37 -19.28 -1.63 11.38
N PHE A 38 -18.83 -2.18 10.26
CA PHE A 38 -19.63 -2.16 9.03
C PHE A 38 -20.96 -2.88 9.30
N TYR A 39 -22.05 -2.13 9.28
CA TYR A 39 -23.39 -2.67 9.50
C TYR A 39 -23.86 -3.53 8.32
N ASP A 40 -23.31 -3.28 7.13
CA ASP A 40 -23.62 -4.02 5.91
C ASP A 40 -22.47 -4.97 5.53
N TYR A 41 -22.73 -6.26 5.71
CA TYR A 41 -21.85 -7.35 5.34
C TYR A 41 -21.39 -7.31 3.88
N LYS A 42 -22.22 -6.77 2.97
CA LYS A 42 -21.88 -6.60 1.55
C LYS A 42 -20.69 -5.64 1.40
N ILE A 43 -20.68 -4.53 2.15
CA ILE A 43 -19.60 -3.54 2.10
C ILE A 43 -18.29 -4.16 2.63
N SER A 44 -18.37 -4.98 3.67
CA SER A 44 -17.21 -5.69 4.25
C SER A 44 -16.54 -6.63 3.24
N ILE A 45 -17.32 -7.47 2.55
CA ILE A 45 -16.78 -8.38 1.53
C ILE A 45 -16.23 -7.62 0.33
N THR A 46 -16.92 -6.57 -0.11
CA THR A 46 -16.50 -5.79 -1.28
C THR A 46 -15.19 -5.07 -0.98
N THR A 47 -15.07 -4.48 0.21
CA THR A 47 -13.82 -3.86 0.70
C THR A 47 -12.69 -4.87 0.77
N ALA A 48 -12.91 -6.06 1.34
CA ALA A 48 -11.90 -7.13 1.38
C ALA A 48 -11.47 -7.56 -0.03
N SER A 49 -12.41 -7.69 -0.96
CA SER A 49 -12.14 -8.12 -2.34
C SER A 49 -11.36 -7.08 -3.14
N ILE A 50 -11.67 -5.79 -2.96
CA ILE A 50 -10.95 -4.70 -3.63
C ILE A 50 -9.54 -4.56 -3.03
N THR A 51 -9.40 -4.61 -1.71
CA THR A 51 -8.10 -4.50 -1.02
C THR A 51 -7.20 -5.73 -1.22
N ALA A 52 -7.76 -6.89 -1.55
CA ALA A 52 -7.02 -8.08 -1.94
C ALA A 52 -6.10 -7.85 -3.15
N ILE A 53 -6.48 -6.96 -4.06
CA ILE A 53 -5.71 -6.66 -5.28
C ILE A 53 -4.37 -5.98 -4.94
N PRO A 54 -4.32 -4.82 -4.27
CA PRO A 54 -3.06 -4.19 -3.88
C PRO A 54 -2.26 -5.06 -2.90
N LEU A 55 -2.90 -5.77 -1.97
CA LEU A 55 -2.20 -6.70 -1.06
C LEU A 55 -1.58 -7.89 -1.80
N GLY A 56 -2.29 -8.46 -2.77
CA GLY A 56 -1.76 -9.54 -3.60
C GLY A 56 -0.59 -9.07 -4.46
N ILE A 57 -0.66 -7.85 -5.00
CA ILE A 57 0.48 -7.22 -5.70
C ILE A 57 1.67 -7.09 -4.75
N ASN A 58 1.47 -6.68 -3.50
CA ASN A 58 2.54 -6.57 -2.50
C ASN A 58 3.20 -7.93 -2.21
N PHE A 59 2.42 -9.00 -2.00
CA PHE A 59 2.98 -10.34 -1.81
C PHE A 59 3.75 -10.83 -3.04
N TRP A 60 3.27 -10.50 -4.23
CA TRP A 60 3.96 -10.82 -5.47
C TRP A 60 5.29 -10.08 -5.62
N VAL A 61 5.30 -8.79 -5.30
CA VAL A 61 6.52 -7.96 -5.31
C VAL A 61 7.52 -8.49 -4.28
N ILE A 62 7.10 -8.84 -3.07
CA ILE A 62 7.98 -9.41 -2.04
C ILE A 62 8.55 -10.77 -2.47
N ASP A 63 7.72 -11.69 -2.99
CA ASP A 63 8.22 -12.99 -3.47
C ASP A 63 9.16 -12.82 -4.67
N TYR A 64 8.91 -11.82 -5.53
CA TYR A 64 9.80 -11.42 -6.62
C TYR A 64 11.16 -10.89 -6.12
N LEU A 65 11.17 -9.99 -5.14
CA LEU A 65 12.42 -9.48 -4.54
C LEU A 65 13.20 -10.60 -3.85
N SER A 66 12.50 -11.57 -3.27
CA SER A 66 13.14 -12.72 -2.61
C SER A 66 13.74 -13.74 -3.60
N LYS A 67 13.34 -13.70 -4.89
CA LYS A 67 13.76 -14.64 -5.94
C LYS A 67 13.90 -13.90 -7.28
N PRO A 68 15.08 -13.37 -7.63
CA PRO A 68 15.28 -12.64 -8.88
C PRO A 68 15.14 -13.59 -10.09
N LEU A 69 13.92 -13.75 -10.59
CA LEU A 69 13.65 -14.46 -11.84
C LEU A 69 13.88 -13.51 -13.01
N LYS A 70 14.82 -13.85 -13.89
CA LYS A 70 15.05 -13.12 -15.15
C LYS A 70 13.80 -13.24 -16.04
N PHE A 71 13.02 -12.18 -16.17
CA PHE A 71 11.91 -12.14 -17.13
C PHE A 71 12.45 -12.27 -18.55
N LYS A 72 11.87 -13.17 -19.36
CA LYS A 72 12.17 -13.26 -20.80
C LYS A 72 11.63 -12.07 -21.60
N ASN A 73 10.58 -11.40 -21.10
CA ASN A 73 9.95 -10.27 -21.78
C ASN A 73 10.37 -8.95 -21.10
N PRO A 74 11.09 -8.06 -21.81
CA PRO A 74 11.56 -6.79 -21.24
C PRO A 74 10.42 -5.85 -20.84
N SER A 75 9.29 -5.85 -21.54
CA SER A 75 8.16 -4.96 -21.21
C SER A 75 7.54 -5.29 -19.85
N ILE A 76 7.46 -6.58 -19.51
CA ILE A 76 6.96 -7.05 -18.21
C ILE A 76 7.95 -6.67 -17.11
N MET A 77 9.24 -6.80 -17.37
CA MET A 77 10.30 -6.38 -16.45
C MET A 77 10.22 -4.88 -16.14
N TYR A 78 10.04 -4.04 -17.16
CA TYR A 78 9.90 -2.59 -16.96
C TYR A 78 8.65 -2.22 -16.18
N ALA A 79 7.51 -2.85 -16.47
CA ALA A 79 6.26 -2.61 -15.74
C ALA A 79 6.38 -3.00 -14.27
N MET A 80 7.01 -4.13 -13.97
CA MET A 80 7.21 -4.60 -12.60
C MET A 80 8.22 -3.77 -11.83
N ASN A 81 9.33 -3.39 -12.45
CA ASN A 81 10.26 -2.45 -11.84
C ASN A 81 9.57 -1.12 -11.55
N GLY A 82 8.76 -0.60 -12.48
CA GLY A 82 7.97 0.62 -12.27
C GLY A 82 7.02 0.50 -11.08
N ALA A 83 6.30 -0.61 -10.95
CA ALA A 83 5.43 -0.87 -9.81
C ALA A 83 6.22 -0.93 -8.49
N PHE A 84 7.36 -1.62 -8.46
CA PHE A 84 8.22 -1.68 -7.28
C PHE A 84 8.70 -0.27 -6.86
N TYR A 85 9.26 0.49 -7.80
CA TYR A 85 9.75 1.84 -7.53
C TYR A 85 8.63 2.77 -7.03
N TYR A 86 7.43 2.66 -7.61
CA TYR A 86 6.26 3.41 -7.14
C TYR A 86 5.93 3.13 -5.67
N TRP A 87 5.88 1.85 -5.28
CA TRP A 87 5.60 1.47 -3.89
C TRP A 87 6.68 1.93 -2.92
N VAL A 88 7.96 1.84 -3.31
CA VAL A 88 9.05 2.39 -2.50
C VAL A 88 8.90 3.90 -2.34
N GLY A 89 8.61 4.63 -3.43
CA GLY A 89 8.35 6.06 -3.38
C GLY A 89 7.15 6.43 -2.50
N MET A 90 6.09 5.62 -2.53
CA MET A 90 4.91 5.79 -1.70
C MET A 90 5.24 5.61 -0.21
N LEU A 91 5.95 4.54 0.15
CA LEU A 91 6.38 4.30 1.53
C LEU A 91 7.26 5.44 2.06
N PHE A 92 8.22 5.90 1.24
CA PHE A 92 9.08 7.02 1.58
C PHE A 92 8.28 8.31 1.80
N SER A 93 7.26 8.53 0.98
CA SER A 93 6.33 9.65 1.13
C SER A 93 5.53 9.56 2.42
N ILE A 94 5.02 8.38 2.79
CA ILE A 94 4.31 8.17 4.06
C ILE A 94 5.21 8.53 5.24
N VAL A 95 6.42 7.99 5.29
CA VAL A 95 7.37 8.25 6.38
C VAL A 95 7.68 9.74 6.49
N THR A 96 7.92 10.40 5.36
CA THR A 96 8.19 11.85 5.31
C THR A 96 7.00 12.66 5.81
N LEU A 97 5.78 12.31 5.40
CA LEU A 97 4.57 13.02 5.82
C LEU A 97 4.26 12.80 7.31
N ILE A 98 4.52 11.61 7.85
CA ILE A 98 4.42 11.34 9.30
C ILE A 98 5.38 12.22 10.08
N LEU A 99 6.62 12.39 9.60
CA LEU A 99 7.60 13.29 10.24
C LEU A 99 7.13 14.76 10.20
N ILE A 100 6.53 15.19 9.09
CA ILE A 100 5.96 16.54 8.97
C ILE A 100 4.77 16.72 9.94
N LEU A 101 3.87 15.74 10.03
CA LEU A 101 2.75 15.72 10.99
C LEU A 101 3.25 15.83 12.43
N PHE A 102 4.28 15.07 12.77
CA PHE A 102 4.92 15.13 14.08
C PHE A 102 5.48 16.52 14.39
N CYS A 103 6.13 17.16 13.41
CA CYS A 103 6.58 18.55 13.54
C CYS A 103 5.40 19.51 13.77
N PHE A 104 4.32 19.42 12.97
CA PHE A 104 3.14 20.28 13.16
C PHE A 104 2.49 20.11 14.52
N HIS A 105 2.49 18.90 15.07
CA HIS A 105 2.02 18.63 16.42
C HIS A 105 2.87 19.35 17.48
N ILE A 106 4.20 19.21 17.42
CA ILE A 106 5.13 19.84 18.38
C ILE A 106 5.03 21.37 18.34
N PHE A 107 4.98 21.96 17.15
CA PHE A 107 4.91 23.42 16.97
C PHE A 107 3.49 24.00 17.09
N LYS A 108 2.50 23.19 17.47
CA LYS A 108 1.09 23.60 17.70
C LYS A 108 0.39 24.20 16.47
N PHE A 109 0.74 23.75 15.27
CA PHE A 109 0.07 24.12 14.02
C PHE A 109 -1.19 23.25 13.78
N PHE A 110 -2.16 23.31 14.68
CA PHE A 110 -3.29 22.38 14.71
C PHE A 110 -4.20 22.40 13.46
N GLY A 111 -4.34 23.55 12.79
CA GLY A 111 -5.11 23.64 11.54
C GLY A 111 -4.48 22.84 10.39
N TYR A 112 -3.16 22.92 10.23
CA TYR A 112 -2.42 22.18 9.21
C TYR A 112 -2.25 20.70 9.58
N TYR A 113 -2.12 20.40 10.87
CA TYR A 113 -2.11 19.03 11.38
C TYR A 113 -3.38 18.28 10.98
N ASN A 114 -4.56 18.82 11.29
CA ASN A 114 -5.83 18.15 11.00
C ASN A 114 -6.07 17.98 9.49
N LEU A 115 -5.66 18.95 8.67
CA LEU A 115 -5.76 18.82 7.21
C LEU A 115 -4.84 17.71 6.69
N LEU A 116 -3.58 17.69 7.15
CA LEU A 116 -2.58 16.73 6.69
C LEU A 116 -2.89 15.30 7.15
N ASP A 117 -3.37 15.12 8.38
CA ASP A 117 -3.76 13.82 8.95
C ASP A 117 -4.84 13.13 8.12
N ASN A 118 -5.86 13.89 7.71
CA ASN A 118 -6.96 13.38 6.88
C ASN A 118 -6.55 13.03 5.45
N LEU A 119 -5.48 13.64 4.93
CA LEU A 119 -5.06 13.50 3.53
C LEU A 119 -3.76 12.69 3.36
N ILE A 120 -3.14 12.23 4.46
CA ILE A 120 -1.78 11.69 4.47
C ILE A 120 -1.58 10.58 3.45
N PHE A 121 -2.51 9.64 3.37
CA PHE A 121 -2.44 8.52 2.45
C PHE A 121 -2.65 8.96 1.00
N GLN A 122 -3.58 9.87 0.75
CA GLN A 122 -3.90 10.35 -0.61
C GLN A 122 -2.72 11.14 -1.20
N ILE A 123 -2.09 11.99 -0.38
CA ILE A 123 -0.88 12.71 -0.75
C ILE A 123 0.26 11.71 -1.00
N ALA A 124 0.45 10.70 -0.14
CA ALA A 124 1.46 9.67 -0.35
C ALA A 124 1.24 8.85 -1.64
N PHE A 125 0.00 8.49 -1.97
CA PHE A 125 -0.35 7.80 -3.21
C PHE A 125 0.01 8.62 -4.45
N ILE A 126 -0.28 9.93 -4.44
CA ILE A 126 0.07 10.85 -5.53
C ILE A 126 1.59 11.03 -5.60
N MET A 127 2.24 11.18 -4.45
CA MET A 127 3.69 11.41 -4.35
C MET A 127 4.52 10.17 -4.66
N GLY A 128 3.94 8.97 -4.67
CA GLY A 128 4.65 7.73 -4.96
C GLY A 128 5.41 7.76 -6.28
N ILE A 129 4.81 8.31 -7.35
CA ILE A 129 5.47 8.45 -8.66
C ILE A 129 6.63 9.45 -8.63
N PRO A 130 6.43 10.74 -8.28
CA PRO A 130 7.53 11.70 -8.31
C PRO A 130 8.66 11.35 -7.34
N VAL A 131 8.36 10.82 -6.16
CA VAL A 131 9.39 10.38 -5.20
C VAL A 131 10.15 9.17 -5.73
N SER A 132 9.49 8.22 -6.40
CA SER A 132 10.18 7.09 -7.02
C SER A 132 11.20 7.51 -8.09
N ILE A 133 10.87 8.55 -8.88
CA ILE A 133 11.77 9.11 -9.90
C ILE A 133 12.99 9.75 -9.24
N VAL A 134 12.77 10.50 -8.16
CA VAL A 134 13.86 11.14 -7.39
C VAL A 134 14.77 10.09 -6.76
N LEU A 135 14.22 9.09 -6.07
CA LEU A 135 14.99 8.02 -5.43
C LEU A 135 15.83 7.24 -6.44
N LYS A 136 15.28 6.98 -7.64
CA LYS A 136 16.00 6.33 -8.73
C LYS A 136 17.14 7.20 -9.27
N LYS A 137 16.93 8.51 -9.42
CA LYS A 137 17.99 9.45 -9.87
C LYS A 137 19.13 9.56 -8.86
N LEU A 138 18.85 9.32 -7.59
CA LEU A 138 19.83 9.33 -6.50
C LEU A 138 20.55 7.99 -6.31
N ASN A 139 20.31 6.98 -7.17
CA ASN A 139 20.83 5.62 -7.05
C ASN A 139 20.56 4.99 -5.66
N PHE A 140 19.49 5.42 -4.97
CA PHE A 140 19.22 4.99 -3.59
C PHE A 140 18.87 3.49 -3.48
N LEU A 141 18.46 2.89 -4.59
CA LEU A 141 17.97 1.51 -4.67
C LEU A 141 18.86 0.60 -5.54
N ASP A 142 19.93 1.16 -6.11
CA ASP A 142 20.86 0.46 -7.02
C ASP A 142 22.20 0.08 -6.31
N ASN A 143 22.30 0.29 -5.00
CA ASN A 143 23.43 -0.13 -4.13
C ASN A 143 23.04 -1.36 -3.29
#